data_AF-A0A7H8V8P9-F1
#
_entry.id   AF-A0A7H8V8P9-F1
#
_cell.length_a   1.000
_cell.length_b   1.000
_cell.length_c   1.000
_cell.angle_alpha   90.00
_cell.angle_beta   90.00
_cell.angle_gamma   90.00
#
_symmetry.space_group_name_H-M   'P 1'
#
loop_
_entity.id
_entity.type
_entity.pdbx_description
1 polymer ?
#
loop_
_entity_poly.entity_id
_entity_poly.type
_entity_poly.pdbx_seq_one_letter_code
_entity_poly.pdbx_strand_id
1 'polypeptide(L)'
;MLKSIFYLIRHFPEQVFLFVFNSGIFVWLWKSGNEIANQLGVTAAWENHVPAPIQVFFGQNIEAVQGFFHNSAFMWLVGSMIILLVIRLIKGMIKFVVFAVLILLGIYLILQNQSILNSFM
;
A
#
# COMPACT_ATOMS: atom_id res chain seq x y z
N MET A 1 12.04 6.47 -24.56
CA MET A 1 10.90 6.44 -23.59
C MET A 1 10.44 5.03 -23.26
N LEU A 2 10.06 4.19 -24.23
CA LEU A 2 9.62 2.80 -23.98
C LEU A 2 10.62 1.96 -23.17
N LYS A 3 11.92 2.03 -23.47
CA LYS A 3 12.96 1.33 -22.68
C LYS A 3 12.97 1.73 -21.20
N SER A 4 12.78 3.01 -20.88
CA SER A 4 12.71 3.48 -19.49
C SER A 4 11.44 3.03 -18.78
N ILE A 5 10.32 2.97 -19.49
CA ILE A 5 9.05 2.47 -18.94
C ILE A 5 9.15 0.98 -18.62
N PHE A 6 9.67 0.18 -19.55
CA PHE A 6 9.91 -1.26 -19.31
C PHE A 6 10.94 -1.50 -18.20
N TYR A 7 11.96 -0.65 -18.09
CA TYR A 7 12.90 -0.69 -16.97
C TYR A 7 12.20 -0.46 -15.64
N LEU A 8 11.34 0.58 -15.55
CA LEU A 8 10.58 0.89 -14.34
C LEU A 8 9.64 -0.26 -13.92
N ILE A 9 8.90 -0.81 -14.88
CA ILE A 9 8.00 -1.97 -14.66
C ILE A 9 8.78 -3.17 -14.12
N ARG A 10 9.95 -3.46 -14.72
CA ARG A 10 10.75 -4.62 -14.35
C ARG A 10 11.43 -4.47 -12.99
N HIS A 11 11.84 -3.25 -12.63
CA HIS A 11 12.59 -3.00 -11.39
C HIS A 11 11.68 -2.68 -10.20
N PHE A 12 10.48 -2.15 -10.46
CA PHE A 12 9.51 -1.72 -9.44
C PHE A 12 8.08 -2.20 -9.74
N PRO A 13 7.87 -3.53 -9.95
CA PRO A 13 6.59 -4.05 -10.43
C PRO A 13 5.43 -3.75 -9.46
N GLU A 14 5.67 -3.83 -8.16
CA GLU A 14 4.67 -3.55 -7.11
C GLU A 14 4.22 -2.08 -7.13
N GLN A 15 5.18 -1.15 -7.26
CA GLN A 15 4.87 0.28 -7.29
C GLN A 15 4.15 0.68 -8.56
N VAL A 16 4.55 0.11 -9.71
CA VAL A 16 3.85 0.37 -10.97
C VAL A 16 2.45 -0.23 -10.95
N PHE A 17 2.28 -1.44 -10.42
CA PHE A 17 0.96 -2.05 -10.26
C PHE A 17 0.05 -1.20 -9.38
N LEU A 18 0.51 -0.78 -8.19
CA LEU A 18 -0.29 0.04 -7.29
C LEU A 18 -0.60 1.42 -7.87
N PHE A 19 0.35 2.02 -8.60
CA PHE A 19 0.10 3.26 -9.30
C PHE A 19 -1.03 3.12 -10.34
N VAL A 20 -0.95 2.09 -11.20
CA VAL A 20 -1.96 1.82 -12.24
C VAL A 20 -3.31 1.46 -11.62
N PHE A 21 -3.32 0.60 -10.60
CA PHE A 21 -4.52 0.17 -9.91
C PHE A 21 -5.24 1.34 -9.24
N ASN A 22 -4.53 2.12 -8.41
CA ASN A 22 -5.14 3.26 -7.72
C ASN A 22 -5.63 4.30 -8.73
N SER A 23 -4.83 4.62 -9.75
CA SER A 23 -5.24 5.56 -10.81
C SER A 23 -6.51 5.08 -11.53
N GLY A 24 -6.60 3.78 -11.84
CA GLY A 24 -7.78 3.18 -12.46
C GLY A 24 -9.03 3.28 -11.58
N ILE A 25 -8.90 2.98 -10.27
CA ILE A 25 -9.99 3.11 -9.31
C ILE A 25 -10.45 4.57 -9.19
N PHE A 26 -9.54 5.55 -9.14
CA PHE A 26 -9.91 6.96 -9.07
C PHE A 26 -10.59 7.47 -10.34
N VAL A 27 -10.10 7.06 -11.51
CA VAL A 27 -10.75 7.40 -12.80
C VAL A 27 -12.16 6.79 -12.86
N TRP A 28 -12.33 5.55 -12.41
CA TRP A 28 -13.63 4.91 -12.34
C TRP A 28 -14.57 5.63 -11.38
N LEU A 29 -14.11 5.92 -10.16
CA LEU A 29 -14.89 6.67 -9.15
C LEU A 29 -15.29 8.06 -9.65
N TRP A 30 -14.38 8.78 -10.29
CA TRP A 30 -14.65 10.10 -10.88
C TRP A 30 -15.72 10.01 -11.97
N LYS A 31 -15.56 9.07 -12.91
CA LYS A 31 -16.49 8.88 -14.01
C LYS A 31 -17.89 8.50 -13.51
N SER A 32 -17.96 7.53 -12.60
CA SER A 32 -19.22 7.10 -11.98
C SER A 32 -19.87 8.25 -11.22
N GLY A 33 -19.12 9.02 -10.43
CA GLY A 33 -19.64 10.18 -9.71
C GLY A 33 -20.20 11.26 -10.64
N ASN A 34 -19.54 11.53 -11.77
CA ASN A 34 -19.95 12.54 -12.73
C ASN A 34 -21.17 12.10 -13.56
N GLU A 35 -21.25 10.84 -13.96
CA GLU A 35 -22.42 10.27 -14.64
C GLU A 35 -23.66 10.27 -13.73
N ILE A 36 -23.48 9.89 -12.46
CA ILE A 36 -24.51 9.89 -11.42
C ILE A 36 -25.03 11.33 -11.16
N ALA A 37 -24.13 12.30 -11.00
CA ALA A 37 -24.47 13.71 -10.80
C ALA A 37 -25.27 14.33 -11.97
N ASN A 38 -24.94 13.97 -13.21
CA ASN A 38 -25.60 14.50 -14.40
C ASN A 38 -27.00 13.91 -14.65
N GLN A 39 -27.29 12.70 -14.18
CA GLN A 39 -28.57 12.02 -14.45
C GLN A 39 -29.66 12.27 -13.41
N LEU A 40 -29.29 12.42 -12.13
CA LEU A 40 -30.26 12.47 -11.02
C LEU A 40 -30.32 13.84 -10.33
N GLY A 41 -29.41 14.77 -10.67
CA GLY A 41 -29.11 15.92 -9.83
C GLY A 41 -28.31 15.46 -8.60
N VAL A 42 -27.25 16.20 -8.27
CA VAL A 42 -26.15 15.73 -7.40
C VAL A 42 -26.65 15.17 -6.05
N THR A 43 -27.74 15.72 -5.50
CA THR A 43 -28.35 15.31 -4.23
C THR A 43 -29.13 13.99 -4.28
N ALA A 44 -29.95 13.77 -5.31
CA ALA A 44 -30.75 12.53 -5.42
C ALA A 44 -29.90 11.34 -5.88
N ALA A 45 -28.83 11.63 -6.62
CA ALA A 45 -27.82 10.68 -7.06
C ALA A 45 -27.01 10.13 -5.87
N TRP A 46 -26.67 11.03 -4.95
CA TRP A 46 -25.94 10.74 -3.72
C TRP A 46 -26.73 9.81 -2.77
N GLU A 47 -28.01 10.09 -2.52
CA GLU A 47 -28.86 9.28 -1.63
C GLU A 47 -29.21 7.88 -2.16
N ASN A 48 -29.33 7.71 -3.49
CA ASN A 48 -29.84 6.46 -4.06
C ASN A 48 -28.75 5.49 -4.58
N HIS A 49 -27.55 5.97 -4.91
CA HIS A 49 -26.52 5.14 -5.57
C HIS A 49 -25.22 5.00 -4.77
N VAL A 50 -25.00 5.82 -3.74
CA VAL A 50 -23.83 5.69 -2.87
C VAL A 50 -24.15 4.69 -1.75
N PRO A 51 -23.29 3.70 -1.45
CA PRO A 51 -23.54 2.78 -0.35
C PRO A 51 -23.67 3.52 0.99
N ALA A 52 -24.62 3.10 1.83
CA ALA A 52 -24.92 3.73 3.12
C ALA A 52 -23.68 4.03 4.01
N PRO A 53 -22.64 3.17 4.09
CA PRO A 53 -21.44 3.50 4.87
C PRO A 53 -20.70 4.74 4.36
N ILE A 54 -20.68 4.95 3.04
CA ILE A 54 -20.01 6.09 2.40
C ILE A 54 -20.87 7.35 2.58
N GLN A 55 -22.20 7.23 2.48
CA GLN A 55 -23.12 8.33 2.77
C GLN A 55 -22.99 8.81 4.23
N VAL A 56 -22.88 7.89 5.19
CA VAL A 56 -22.69 8.23 6.62
C VAL A 56 -21.33 8.89 6.86
N PHE A 57 -20.29 8.48 6.12
CA PHE A 57 -18.95 9.02 6.27
C PHE A 57 -18.82 10.46 5.74
N PHE A 58 -19.47 10.80 4.63
CA PHE A 58 -19.38 12.12 3.99
C PHE A 58 -20.60 13.04 4.25
N GLY A 59 -21.70 12.50 4.80
CA GLY A 59 -22.95 13.23 5.01
C GLY A 59 -23.60 13.68 3.69
N GLN A 60 -24.44 14.72 3.72
CA GLN A 60 -24.98 15.36 2.50
C GLN A 60 -24.02 16.41 1.90
N ASN A 61 -22.76 16.48 2.36
CA ASN A 61 -21.81 17.51 1.94
C ASN A 61 -21.15 17.15 0.61
N ILE A 62 -21.84 17.47 -0.48
CA ILE A 62 -21.37 17.25 -1.85
C ILE A 62 -20.05 17.98 -2.13
N GLU A 63 -19.81 19.12 -1.49
CA GLU A 63 -18.53 19.83 -1.54
C GLU A 63 -17.39 19.06 -0.86
N ALA A 64 -17.67 18.36 0.25
CA ALA A 64 -16.68 17.53 0.92
C ALA A 64 -16.29 16.32 0.06
N VAL A 65 -17.23 15.79 -0.72
CA VAL A 65 -17.01 14.72 -1.69
C VAL A 65 -16.14 15.20 -2.86
N GLN A 66 -16.43 16.38 -3.41
CA GLN A 66 -15.57 16.98 -4.45
C GLN A 66 -14.17 17.27 -3.92
N GLY A 67 -14.04 17.82 -2.71
CA GLY A 67 -12.76 18.05 -2.05
C GLY A 67 -11.99 16.75 -1.77
N PHE A 68 -12.69 15.68 -1.39
CA PHE A 68 -12.11 14.35 -1.21
C PHE A 68 -11.56 13.81 -2.53
N PHE A 69 -12.31 13.85 -3.63
CA PHE A 69 -11.79 13.37 -4.91
C PHE A 69 -10.59 14.20 -5.42
N HIS A 70 -10.56 15.50 -5.13
CA HIS A 70 -9.47 16.36 -5.55
C HIS A 70 -8.18 16.11 -4.76
N ASN A 71 -8.28 16.01 -3.43
CA ASN A 71 -7.11 16.00 -2.55
C ASN A 71 -6.79 14.60 -2.00
N SER A 72 -7.80 13.79 -1.75
CA SER A 72 -7.65 12.46 -1.17
C SER A 72 -7.16 11.42 -2.17
N ALA A 73 -7.37 11.61 -3.48
CA ALA A 73 -6.80 10.73 -4.50
C ALA A 73 -5.27 10.73 -4.47
N PHE A 74 -4.67 11.92 -4.41
CA PHE A 74 -3.22 12.08 -4.27
C PHE A 74 -2.73 11.57 -2.90
N MET A 75 -3.43 11.94 -1.83
CA MET A 75 -3.07 11.52 -0.46
C MET A 75 -3.12 10.00 -0.27
N TRP A 76 -4.10 9.34 -0.90
CA TRP A 76 -4.23 7.87 -0.90
C TRP A 76 -3.11 7.21 -1.70
N LEU A 77 -2.76 7.76 -2.87
CA LEU A 77 -1.65 7.27 -3.67
C LEU A 77 -0.34 7.35 -2.88
N VAL A 78 -0.05 8.51 -2.28
CA VAL A 78 1.12 8.70 -1.41
C VAL A 78 1.09 7.75 -0.22
N GLY A 79 -0.05 7.63 0.46
CA GLY A 79 -0.23 6.73 1.59
C GLY A 79 0.05 5.27 1.23
N SER A 80 -0.46 4.80 0.09
CA SER A 80 -0.21 3.44 -0.40
C SER A 80 1.27 3.17 -0.69
N MET A 81 2.00 4.18 -1.21
CA MET A 81 3.45 4.06 -1.45
C MET A 81 4.25 4.03 -0.14
N ILE A 82 3.84 4.80 0.87
CA ILE A 82 4.46 4.75 2.21
C ILE A 82 4.24 3.37 2.84
N ILE A 83 3.04 2.81 2.75
CA ILE A 83 2.73 1.47 3.28
C ILE A 83 3.63 0.40 2.62
N LEU A 84 3.82 0.46 1.30
CA LEU A 84 4.75 -0.43 0.60
C LEU A 84 6.19 -0.31 1.13
N LEU A 85 6.66 0.91 1.36
CA LEU A 85 8.01 1.14 1.90
C LEU A 85 8.14 0.50 3.28
N VAL A 86 7.13 0.65 4.14
CA VAL A 86 7.08 0.02 5.46
C VAL A 86 7.12 -1.50 5.35
N ILE A 87 6.29 -2.10 4.49
CA ILE A 87 6.27 -3.56 4.27
C ILE A 87 7.64 -4.06 3.79
N ARG A 88 8.27 -3.34 2.86
CA ARG A 88 9.60 -3.69 2.32
C ARG A 88 10.69 -3.61 3.40
N LEU A 89 10.62 -2.60 4.26
CA LEU A 89 11.55 -2.42 5.38
C LEU A 89 11.41 -3.55 6.39
N ILE A 90 10.17 -3.90 6.77
CA ILE A 90 9.89 -5.04 7.68
C ILE A 90 10.46 -6.34 7.11
N LYS A 91 10.23 -6.62 5.82
CA LYS A 91 10.75 -7.83 5.17
C LYS A 91 12.28 -7.90 5.20
N GLY A 92 12.96 -6.76 5.05
CA GLY A 92 14.42 -6.67 5.20
C GLY A 92 14.87 -6.93 6.65
N MET A 93 14.20 -6.31 7.62
CA MET A 93 14.50 -6.47 9.03
C MET A 93 14.33 -7.92 9.51
N ILE A 94 13.28 -8.62 9.09
CA ILE A 94 13.06 -10.03 9.45
C ILE A 94 14.27 -10.88 9.04
N LYS A 95 14.78 -10.70 7.81
CA LYS A 95 15.97 -11.45 7.34
C LYS A 95 17.19 -11.17 8.20
N PHE A 96 17.40 -9.90 8.55
CA PHE A 96 18.52 -9.49 9.39
C PHE A 96 18.44 -10.08 10.80
N VAL A 97 17.26 -10.01 11.43
CA VAL A 97 17.03 -10.56 12.77
C VAL A 97 17.24 -12.07 12.78
N VAL A 98 16.69 -12.80 11.80
CA VAL A 98 16.89 -14.25 11.68
C VAL A 98 18.38 -14.59 11.54
N PHE A 99 19.12 -13.84 10.72
CA PHE A 99 20.55 -14.04 10.55
C PHE A 99 21.34 -13.79 11.86
N ALA A 100 21.03 -12.72 12.58
CA ALA A 100 21.65 -12.42 13.86
C ALA A 100 21.40 -13.52 14.91
N VAL A 101 20.17 -14.03 14.98
CA VAL A 101 19.80 -15.14 15.88
C VAL A 101 20.61 -16.39 15.56
N LEU A 102 20.78 -16.74 14.28
CA LEU A 102 21.58 -17.90 13.88
C LEU A 102 23.04 -17.79 14.31
N ILE A 103 23.65 -16.60 14.15
CA ILE A 103 25.03 -16.36 14.61
C ILE A 103 25.14 -16.50 16.13
N LEU A 104 24.23 -15.85 16.87
CA LEU A 104 24.22 -15.91 18.33
C LEU A 104 24.03 -17.34 18.84
N LEU A 105 23.14 -18.11 18.20
CA LEU A 105 22.94 -19.52 18.52
C LEU A 105 24.22 -20.33 18.29
N GLY A 106 24.92 -20.10 17.16
CA GLY A 106 26.19 -20.75 16.87
C GLY A 106 27.26 -20.46 17.93
N ILE A 107 27.42 -19.19 18.31
CA ILE A 107 28.36 -18.77 19.37
C ILE A 107 27.98 -19.42 20.70
N TYR A 108 26.69 -19.40 21.07
CA TYR A 108 26.20 -20.01 22.29
C TYR A 108 26.53 -21.50 22.36
N LEU A 109 26.29 -22.25 21.27
CA LEU A 109 26.57 -23.68 21.21
C LEU A 109 28.07 -23.98 21.35
N ILE A 110 28.95 -23.17 20.77
CA ILE A 110 30.40 -23.31 20.92
C ILE A 110 30.82 -23.11 22.38
N LEU A 111 30.33 -22.04 23.01
CA LEU A 111 30.63 -21.74 24.41
C LEU A 111 30.11 -22.85 25.35
N GLN A 112 28.92 -23.37 25.07
CA GLN A 112 28.30 -24.46 25.85
C GLN A 112 29.10 -25.77 25.75
N ASN A 113 29.65 -26.09 24.58
CA ASN A 113 30.26 -27.39 24.28
C ASN A 113 31.80 -27.34 24.19
N GLN A 114 32.44 -26.38 24.87
CA GLN A 114 33.90 -26.26 24.84
C GLN A 114 34.63 -27.52 25.33
N SER A 115 34.07 -28.25 26.30
CA SER A 115 34.66 -29.50 26.78
C SER A 115 34.75 -30.58 25.69
N ILE A 116 33.74 -30.67 24.83
CA ILE A 116 33.72 -31.59 23.68
C ILE A 116 34.74 -31.13 22.63
N LEU A 117 34.78 -29.83 22.32
CA LEU A 117 35.75 -29.28 21.37
C LEU A 117 37.21 -29.49 21.81
N ASN A 118 37.49 -29.30 23.10
CA ASN A 118 38.82 -29.52 23.68
C ASN A 118 39.20 -31.00 23.77
N SER A 119 38.25 -31.93 23.65
CA SER A 119 38.54 -33.37 23.61
C SER A 119 39.00 -33.87 22.24
N PHE A 120 38.83 -33.05 21.20
CA PHE A 120 39.25 -33.34 19.82
C PHE A 120 40.56 -32.63 19.40
N MET A 121 41.08 -31.70 20.20
CA MET A 121 42.40 -31.08 20.02
C MET A 121 43.45 -31.79 20.88
#